data_AF-A0A8G1A4P7-F1
#
_entry.id   AF-A0A8G1A4P7-F1
#
_cell.length_a   1.000
_cell.length_b   1.000
_cell.length_c   1.000
_cell.angle_alpha   90.00
_cell.angle_beta   90.00
_cell.angle_gamma   90.00
#
_symmetry.space_group_name_H-M   'P 1'
#
loop_
_entity.id
_entity.type
_entity.pdbx_description
1 polymer ?
#
loop_
_entity_poly.entity_id
_entity_poly.type
_entity_poly.pdbx_seq_one_letter_code
_entity_poly.pdbx_strand_id
1 'polypeptide(L)'
;MTKILDVYKCEECGNVVKIAHAGEGELVCCGRPMIRMEEQWEEAGMGEKHVPVLEKAAGGIKVKIGSVPHPMEEKHYIEWVEVRKGRKLCVHKLKPGDAPEAEFPVDDTNAKTRIYCNIHGLWTNRK
;
A
#
# COMPACT_ATOMS: atom_id res chain seq x y z
N MET A 1 8.70 -7.36 -18.44
CA MET A 1 8.89 -5.89 -18.35
C MET A 1 8.14 -5.38 -17.13
N THR A 2 8.82 -4.62 -16.27
CA THR A 2 8.22 -3.96 -15.09
C THR A 2 7.44 -2.71 -15.50
N LYS A 3 6.50 -2.25 -14.67
CA LYS A 3 5.81 -0.97 -14.83
C LYS A 3 6.16 -0.04 -13.68
N ILE A 4 6.19 1.27 -13.95
CA ILE A 4 6.40 2.30 -12.91
C ILE A 4 5.31 2.13 -11.83
N LEU A 5 5.75 2.10 -10.57
CA LEU A 5 4.96 1.84 -9.36
C LEU A 5 4.48 0.40 -9.13
N ASP A 6 4.89 -0.57 -9.95
CA ASP A 6 4.78 -1.98 -9.55
C ASP A 6 5.54 -2.19 -8.22
N VAL A 7 5.04 -3.11 -7.42
CA VAL A 7 5.63 -3.52 -6.14
C VAL A 7 6.07 -4.97 -6.27
N TYR A 8 7.29 -5.27 -5.84
CA TYR A 8 7.85 -6.62 -5.87
C TYR A 8 8.34 -7.02 -4.48
N LYS A 9 8.16 -8.28 -4.11
CA LYS A 9 8.63 -8.86 -2.85
C LYS A 9 9.56 -10.05 -3.10
N CYS A 10 10.66 -10.11 -2.37
CA CYS A 10 11.45 -11.33 -2.24
C CYS A 10 10.83 -12.19 -1.14
N GLU A 11 10.38 -13.40 -1.47
CA GLU A 11 9.76 -14.29 -0.50
C GLU A 11 10.77 -14.91 0.48
N GLU A 12 12.07 -14.87 0.15
CA GLU A 12 13.13 -15.44 1.00
C GLU A 12 13.56 -14.50 2.13
N CYS A 13 13.84 -13.22 1.80
CA CYS A 13 14.33 -12.25 2.79
C CYS A 13 13.32 -11.18 3.17
N GLY A 14 12.15 -11.14 2.51
CA GLY A 14 11.11 -10.15 2.77
C GLY A 14 11.35 -8.77 2.15
N ASN A 15 12.45 -8.55 1.40
CA ASN A 15 12.71 -7.27 0.75
C ASN A 15 11.56 -6.87 -0.19
N VAL A 16 11.09 -5.63 -0.05
CA VAL A 16 10.05 -5.04 -0.90
C VAL A 16 10.62 -3.86 -1.65
N VAL A 17 10.41 -3.82 -2.96
CA VAL A 17 10.85 -2.72 -3.83
C VAL A 17 9.70 -2.18 -4.66
N LYS A 18 9.80 -0.89 -5.02
CA LYS A 18 8.87 -0.21 -5.91
C LYS A 18 9.62 0.31 -7.13
N ILE A 19 9.03 0.12 -8.31
CA ILE A 19 9.68 0.47 -9.57
C ILE A 19 9.62 1.98 -9.81
N ALA A 20 10.78 2.63 -9.82
CA ALA A 20 10.92 4.04 -10.20
C ALA A 20 11.11 4.23 -11.72
N HIS A 21 11.73 3.25 -12.39
CA HIS A 21 11.98 3.24 -13.83
C HIS A 21 11.66 1.85 -14.39
N ALA A 22 10.81 1.80 -15.42
CA ALA A 22 10.43 0.55 -16.07
C ALA A 22 11.61 -0.03 -16.86
N GLY A 23 11.78 -1.35 -16.81
CA GLY A 23 12.84 -2.05 -17.51
C GLY A 23 12.41 -3.45 -17.94
N GLU A 24 13.18 -4.04 -18.86
CA GLU A 24 12.87 -5.37 -19.41
C GLU A 24 13.41 -6.51 -18.55
N GLY A 25 14.49 -6.28 -17.81
CA GLY A 25 15.15 -7.28 -16.97
C GLY A 25 14.27 -7.80 -15.83
N GLU A 26 14.53 -9.04 -15.43
CA GLU A 26 13.88 -9.67 -14.28
C GLU A 26 14.52 -9.20 -12.97
N LEU A 27 13.69 -8.85 -11.99
CA LEU A 27 14.17 -8.52 -10.65
C LEU A 27 14.51 -9.79 -9.89
N VAL A 28 15.76 -9.91 -9.45
CA VAL A 28 16.26 -11.06 -8.70
C VAL A 28 16.75 -10.61 -7.33
N CYS A 29 16.35 -11.34 -6.29
CA CYS A 29 16.85 -11.17 -4.93
C CYS A 29 17.02 -12.56 -4.30
N CYS A 30 18.08 -12.77 -3.53
CA CYS A 30 18.42 -14.09 -2.97
C CYS A 30 18.55 -15.21 -4.05
N GLY A 31 19.01 -14.85 -5.25
CA GLY A 31 19.23 -15.79 -6.35
C GLY A 31 17.95 -16.31 -7.03
N ARG A 32 16.77 -15.75 -6.72
CA ARG A 32 15.49 -16.11 -7.34
C ARG A 32 14.71 -14.88 -7.82
N PRO A 33 13.82 -15.04 -8.81
CA PRO A 33 12.94 -13.96 -9.24
C PRO A 33 12.09 -13.44 -8.07
N MET A 34 11.97 -12.12 -7.96
CA MET A 34 11.04 -11.49 -7.01
C MET A 34 9.61 -11.60 -7.53
N ILE A 35 8.64 -11.74 -6.62
CA ILE A 35 7.23 -11.85 -6.97
C ILE A 35 6.62 -10.46 -7.11
N ARG A 36 5.97 -10.20 -8.25
CA ARG A 36 5.15 -9.00 -8.43
C ARG A 36 3.92 -9.10 -7.55
N MET A 37 3.71 -8.12 -6.69
CA MET A 37 2.57 -8.12 -5.78
C MET A 37 1.32 -7.57 -6.46
N GLU A 38 0.27 -8.37 -6.47
CA GLU A 38 -1.02 -7.94 -7.00
C GLU A 38 -1.78 -7.14 -5.94
N GLU A 39 -2.51 -6.12 -6.39
CA GLU A 39 -3.33 -5.28 -5.52
C GLU A 39 -4.60 -6.03 -5.13
N GLN A 40 -4.77 -6.28 -3.84
CA GLN A 40 -5.98 -6.90 -3.28
C GLN A 40 -7.04 -5.84 -2.95
N TRP A 41 -8.31 -6.13 -3.21
CA TRP A 41 -9.42 -5.20 -2.93
C TRP A 41 -10.79 -5.85 -2.74
N GLU A 42 -10.96 -7.10 -3.18
CA GLU A 42 -12.25 -7.82 -3.13
C GLU A 42 -12.46 -8.50 -1.76
N GLU A 43 -13.68 -9.03 -1.51
CA GLU A 43 -14.14 -9.70 -0.27
C GLU A 43 -13.40 -11.02 0.04
N ALA A 44 -12.07 -11.08 -0.13
CA ALA A 44 -11.26 -11.95 0.69
C ALA A 44 -11.53 -11.55 2.15
N GLY A 45 -11.88 -12.48 3.03
CA GLY A 45 -12.41 -12.24 4.40
C GLY A 45 -11.57 -11.38 5.35
N MET A 46 -10.54 -10.70 4.87
CA MET A 46 -9.71 -9.72 5.55
C MET A 46 -9.94 -8.28 5.07
N GLY A 47 -10.75 -8.05 4.03
CA GLY A 47 -10.91 -6.74 3.37
C GLY A 47 -11.37 -5.62 4.30
N GLU A 48 -12.22 -5.92 5.29
CA GLU A 48 -12.68 -4.98 6.30
C GLU A 48 -11.55 -4.28 7.06
N LYS A 49 -10.37 -4.89 7.16
CA LYS A 49 -9.21 -4.35 7.87
C LYS A 49 -8.13 -3.81 6.94
N HIS A 50 -8.25 -3.95 5.64
CA HIS A 50 -7.15 -3.64 4.72
C HIS A 50 -7.53 -2.66 3.61
N VAL A 51 -8.78 -2.68 3.15
CA VAL A 51 -9.21 -1.77 2.10
C VAL A 51 -9.22 -0.33 2.65
N PRO A 52 -8.46 0.60 2.07
CA PRO A 52 -8.40 1.97 2.58
C PRO A 52 -9.73 2.70 2.37
N VAL A 53 -10.17 3.41 3.40
CA VAL A 53 -11.40 4.23 3.43
C VAL A 53 -11.00 5.70 3.45
N LEU A 54 -11.52 6.48 2.48
CA LEU A 54 -11.15 7.88 2.28
C LEU A 54 -12.27 8.81 2.76
N GLU A 55 -11.92 9.76 3.61
CA GLU A 55 -12.81 10.79 4.14
C GLU A 55 -12.25 12.19 3.87
N LYS A 56 -13.11 13.20 3.77
CA LYS A 56 -12.67 14.60 3.65
C LYS A 56 -12.05 15.08 4.97
N ALA A 57 -10.99 15.87 4.87
CA ALA A 57 -10.34 16.55 6.00
C ALA A 57 -10.03 18.01 5.62
N ALA A 58 -9.78 18.86 6.62
CA ALA A 58 -9.59 20.31 6.41
C ALA A 58 -8.44 20.66 5.44
N GLY A 59 -7.43 19.79 5.30
CA GLY A 59 -6.29 19.96 4.41
C GLY A 59 -6.26 19.03 3.18
N GLY A 60 -7.32 18.25 2.93
CA GLY A 60 -7.36 17.25 1.85
C GLY A 60 -8.21 16.05 2.23
N ILE A 61 -7.58 14.87 2.29
CA ILE A 61 -8.25 13.63 2.70
C ILE A 61 -7.57 13.00 3.90
N LYS A 62 -8.38 12.29 4.69
CA LYS A 62 -7.93 11.33 5.68
C LYS A 62 -8.16 9.93 5.14
N VAL A 63 -7.12 9.11 5.14
CA VAL A 63 -7.19 7.69 4.77
C VAL A 63 -7.17 6.88 6.05
N LYS A 64 -8.20 6.07 6.30
CA LYS A 64 -8.21 5.02 7.34
C LYS A 64 -7.91 3.67 6.70
N ILE A 65 -7.13 2.82 7.35
CA ILE A 65 -6.92 1.44 6.87
C ILE A 65 -8.00 0.53 7.45
N GLY A 66 -8.90 0.10 6.55
CA GLY A 66 -10.06 -0.72 6.88
C GLY A 66 -11.30 0.08 7.27
N SER A 67 -12.47 -0.52 7.08
CA SER A 67 -13.72 -0.12 7.76
C SER A 67 -13.67 -0.50 9.25
N VAL A 68 -12.92 -1.55 9.58
CA VAL A 68 -12.47 -1.90 10.92
C VAL A 68 -10.99 -1.57 11.02
N PRO A 69 -10.51 -0.86 12.05
CA PRO A 69 -9.10 -0.50 12.17
C PRO A 69 -8.17 -1.70 12.05
N HIS A 70 -7.19 -1.62 11.13
CA HIS A 70 -6.12 -2.62 11.02
C HIS A 70 -5.28 -2.68 12.32
N PRO A 71 -4.80 -3.87 12.75
CA PRO A 71 -3.85 -3.97 13.86
C PRO A 71 -2.55 -3.20 13.59
N MET A 72 -1.96 -2.57 14.61
CA MET A 72 -0.68 -1.84 14.46
C MET A 72 0.34 -2.37 15.47
N GLU A 73 0.49 -3.69 15.50
CA GLU A 73 1.35 -4.41 16.44
C GLU A 73 2.75 -4.62 15.85
N GLU A 74 3.77 -4.86 16.68
CA GLU A 74 5.17 -5.02 16.23
C GLU A 74 5.34 -6.07 15.11
N LYS A 75 4.57 -7.15 15.17
CA LYS A 75 4.62 -8.24 14.19
C LYS A 75 3.59 -8.12 13.08
N HIS A 76 2.61 -7.22 13.21
CA HIS A 76 1.50 -7.10 12.27
C HIS A 76 1.00 -5.65 12.21
N TYR A 77 1.42 -4.94 11.17
CA TYR A 77 1.12 -3.52 10.99
C TYR A 77 1.15 -3.12 9.51
N ILE A 78 0.63 -1.92 9.25
CA ILE A 78 0.76 -1.24 7.95
C ILE A 78 2.07 -0.46 7.94
N GLU A 79 2.96 -0.69 6.98
CA GLU A 79 4.25 0.06 6.97
C GLU A 79 4.14 1.41 6.22
N TRP A 80 3.12 1.58 5.39
CA TRP A 80 2.90 2.70 4.49
C TRP A 80 1.51 2.70 3.85
N VAL A 81 1.08 3.92 3.58
CA VAL A 81 -0.10 4.28 2.81
C VAL A 81 0.36 5.20 1.68
N GLU A 82 -0.16 5.01 0.47
CA GLU A 82 0.10 5.90 -0.64
C GLU A 82 -1.18 6.33 -1.35
N VAL A 83 -1.21 7.59 -1.77
CA VAL A 83 -2.32 8.18 -2.51
C VAL A 83 -1.80 8.73 -3.83
N ARG A 84 -2.44 8.33 -4.92
CA ARG A 84 -2.14 8.76 -6.28
C ARG A 84 -3.27 9.62 -6.84
N LYS A 85 -2.92 10.84 -7.27
CA LYS A 85 -3.81 11.75 -8.02
C LYS A 85 -3.06 12.34 -9.21
N GLY A 86 -3.50 11.98 -10.42
CA GLY A 86 -2.82 12.36 -11.65
C GLY A 86 -1.36 11.88 -11.67
N ARG A 87 -0.41 12.82 -11.79
CA ARG A 87 1.04 12.53 -11.80
C ARG A 87 1.70 12.56 -10.42
N LYS A 88 0.93 12.82 -9.36
CA LYS A 88 1.46 12.91 -7.99
C LYS A 88 1.25 11.60 -7.26
N LEU A 89 2.29 11.20 -6.53
CA LEU A 89 2.26 10.10 -5.56
C LEU A 89 2.68 10.67 -4.20
N CYS A 90 1.80 10.60 -3.22
CA CYS A 90 2.12 10.93 -1.84
C CYS A 90 2.26 9.61 -1.07
N VAL A 91 3.30 9.47 -0.25
CA VAL A 91 3.54 8.27 0.56
C VAL A 91 3.71 8.69 2.01
N HIS A 92 2.95 8.05 2.90
CA HIS A 92 3.07 8.19 4.34
C HIS A 92 3.57 6.86 4.91
N LYS A 93 4.62 6.88 5.73
CA LYS A 93 5.09 5.69 6.44
C LYS A 93 4.40 5.61 7.80
N LEU A 94 4.08 4.41 8.23
CA LEU A 94 3.54 4.12 9.54
C LEU A 94 4.49 3.14 10.25
N LYS A 95 4.40 3.09 11.58
CA LYS A 95 5.13 2.14 12.43
C LYS A 95 4.17 1.49 13.44
N PRO A 96 4.59 0.39 14.09
CA PRO A 96 3.82 -0.19 15.18
C PRO A 96 3.47 0.86 16.26
N GLY A 97 2.25 0.78 16.78
CA GLY A 97 1.68 1.70 17.76
C GLY A 97 1.04 2.97 17.18
N ASP A 98 1.27 3.31 15.91
CA ASP A 98 0.56 4.41 15.26
C ASP A 98 -0.93 4.05 15.07
N ALA A 99 -1.79 5.06 14.95
CA ALA A 99 -3.15 4.82 14.48
C ALA A 99 -3.10 4.36 13.00
N PRO A 100 -3.95 3.41 12.57
CA PRO A 100 -4.00 2.94 11.18
C PRO A 100 -4.72 3.95 10.30
N GLU A 101 -4.16 5.16 10.19
CA GLU A 101 -4.67 6.26 9.40
C GLU A 101 -3.57 7.25 9.02
N ALA A 102 -3.78 8.01 7.95
CA ALA A 102 -2.88 9.07 7.51
C ALA A 102 -3.63 10.18 6.77
N GLU A 103 -3.19 11.43 6.92
CA GLU A 103 -3.73 12.57 6.18
C GLU A 103 -2.86 12.92 4.98
N PHE A 104 -3.51 13.30 3.88
CA PHE A 104 -2.85 13.63 2.63
C PHE A 104 -3.37 14.97 2.06
N PRO A 105 -2.50 15.82 1.50
CA PRO A 105 -2.87 17.07 0.83
C PRO A 105 -3.42 16.80 -0.58
N VAL A 106 -4.40 15.91 -0.66
CA VAL A 106 -5.06 15.46 -1.88
C VAL A 106 -6.55 15.70 -1.71
N ASP A 107 -7.10 16.70 -2.40
CA ASP A 107 -8.54 16.98 -2.35
C ASP A 107 -9.30 16.08 -3.34
N ASP A 108 -9.37 14.78 -3.06
CA ASP A 108 -10.13 13.78 -3.84
C ASP A 108 -10.36 12.49 -3.05
N THR A 109 -11.58 12.28 -2.55
CA THR A 109 -11.97 11.04 -1.85
C THR A 109 -12.07 9.82 -2.78
N ASN A 110 -11.88 10.01 -4.08
CA ASN A 110 -11.84 8.95 -5.09
C ASN A 110 -10.42 8.62 -5.56
N ALA A 111 -9.40 9.23 -4.95
CA ALA A 111 -8.01 8.98 -5.33
C ALA A 111 -7.63 7.50 -5.15
N LYS A 112 -6.83 6.99 -6.09
CA LYS A 112 -6.30 5.63 -6.01
C LYS A 112 -5.34 5.57 -4.83
N THR A 113 -5.62 4.67 -3.89
CA THR A 113 -4.94 4.57 -2.62
C THR A 113 -4.53 3.14 -2.39
N ARG A 114 -3.25 2.94 -2.07
CA ARG A 114 -2.70 1.62 -1.74
C ARG A 114 -2.11 1.63 -0.34
N ILE A 115 -2.19 0.50 0.32
CA ILE A 115 -1.51 0.23 1.59
C ILE A 115 -0.73 -1.06 1.44
N TYR A 116 0.27 -1.27 2.29
CA TYR A 116 0.79 -2.62 2.47
C TYR A 116 0.88 -2.99 3.93
N CYS A 117 0.36 -4.19 4.20
CA CYS A 117 0.46 -4.88 5.47
C CYS A 117 1.65 -5.83 5.42
N ASN A 118 2.51 -5.81 6.44
CA ASN A 118 3.71 -6.63 6.49
C ASN A 118 3.43 -8.14 6.36
N ILE A 119 2.24 -8.59 6.77
CA ILE A 119 1.76 -9.97 6.64
C ILE A 119 0.90 -10.15 5.37
N HIS A 120 -0.12 -9.31 5.16
CA HIS A 120 -1.15 -9.54 4.15
C HIS A 120 -0.89 -8.84 2.81
N GLY A 121 0.26 -8.19 2.65
CA GLY A 121 0.73 -7.64 1.38
C GLY A 121 0.00 -6.36 0.95
N LEU A 122 -0.10 -6.17 -0.37
CA LEU A 122 -0.55 -4.94 -1.01
C LEU A 122 -2.07 -4.90 -1.21
N TRP A 123 -2.72 -3.85 -0.73
CA TRP A 123 -4.16 -3.63 -0.87
C TRP A 123 -4.46 -2.27 -1.48
N THR A 124 -5.64 -2.13 -2.10
CA THR A 124 -6.09 -0.89 -2.73
C THR A 124 -7.58 -0.64 -2.48
N ASN A 125 -8.00 0.64 -2.51
CA ASN A 125 -9.41 0.95 -2.73
C ASN A 125 -9.78 0.64 -4.20
N ARG A 126 -11.04 0.25 -4.43
CA ARG A 126 -11.56 -0.11 -5.74
C ARG A 126 -11.52 1.12 -6.67
N LYS A 127 -10.67 1.06 -7.71
CA LYS A 127 -10.66 1.85 -8.96
C LYS A 127 -9.50 1.43 -9.85
#